data_AF-A0A1G2QFN1-F1
#
_entry.id   AF-A0A1G2QFN1-F1
#
_cell.length_a   1.000
_cell.length_b   1.000
_cell.length_c   1.000
_cell.angle_alpha   90.00
_cell.angle_beta   90.00
_cell.angle_gamma   90.00
#
_symmetry.space_group_name_H-M   'P 1'
#
loop_
_entity.id
_entity.type
_entity.pdbx_description
1 polymer ?
#
loop_
_entity_poly.entity_id
_entity_poly.type
_entity_poly.pdbx_seq_one_letter_code
_entity_poly.pdbx_strand_id
1 'polypeptide(L)' 'MKACPICAKTSQMVGGYSNRVRATKFNPIAQSRKQPNLQWATLPAQAGGGRIKICTSCLKKNKHLEIKMI' A
#
# COMPACT_ATOMS: atom_id res chain seq x y z
N MET A 1 9.24 8.01 -5.12
CA MET A 1 7.82 7.67 -4.82
C MET A 1 7.78 6.32 -4.12
N LYS A 2 7.14 6.18 -2.95
CA LYS A 2 7.05 4.90 -2.25
C LYS A 2 6.05 4.00 -2.98
N ALA A 3 6.50 2.88 -3.54
CA ALA A 3 5.67 1.94 -4.29
C ALA A 3 5.96 0.50 -3.84
N CYS A 4 4.95 -0.36 -3.92
CA CYS A 4 5.15 -1.79 -3.72
C CYS A 4 5.77 -2.40 -5.00
N PRO A 5 6.89 -3.15 -4.92
CA PRO A 5 7.51 -3.75 -6.10
C PRO A 5 6.67 -4.88 -6.72
N ILE A 6 5.84 -5.57 -5.92
CA ILE A 6 5.06 -6.73 -6.38
C ILE A 6 3.78 -6.31 -7.13
N CYS A 7 3.06 -5.32 -6.61
CA CYS A 7 1.74 -4.93 -7.14
C CYS A 7 1.69 -3.49 -7.66
N ALA A 8 2.85 -2.83 -7.76
CA ALA A 8 2.98 -1.44 -8.18
C ALA A 8 2.10 -0.44 -7.41
N LYS A 9 1.61 -0.80 -6.21
CA LYS A 9 0.71 0.07 -5.44
C LYS A 9 1.43 1.35 -5.03
N THR A 10 0.92 2.48 -5.48
CA THR A 10 1.47 3.81 -5.25
C THR A 10 0.58 4.64 -4.31
N SER A 11 1.01 5.87 -4.02
CA SER A 11 0.20 6.84 -3.28
C SER A 11 -0.96 7.34 -4.13
N GLN A 12 -2.12 7.57 -3.51
CA GLN A 12 -3.29 8.14 -4.17
C GLN A 12 -3.65 9.49 -3.55
N MET A 13 -4.12 10.42 -4.38
CA MET A 13 -4.75 11.65 -3.92
C MET A 13 -6.22 11.35 -3.65
N VAL A 14 -6.68 11.60 -2.42
CA VAL A 14 -8.04 11.26 -2.00
C VAL A 14 -8.71 12.49 -1.40
N GLY A 15 -9.85 12.87 -1.96
CA GLY A 15 -10.78 13.84 -1.37
C GLY A 15 -11.64 13.20 -0.30
N GLY A 16 -12.29 14.01 0.53
CA GLY A 16 -13.25 13.53 1.51
C GLY A 16 -14.39 14.53 1.70
N TYR A 17 -15.42 14.10 2.40
CA TYR A 17 -16.49 14.97 2.90
C TYR A 17 -16.63 14.76 4.40
N SER A 18 -16.97 15.82 5.12
CA SER A 18 -17.13 15.79 6.57
C SER A 18 -18.59 15.52 6.94
N ASN A 19 -18.82 14.51 7.78
CA ASN A 19 -20.14 14.20 8.36
C ASN A 19 -20.58 15.19 9.46
N ARG A 20 -19.89 16.32 9.65
CA ARG A 20 -20.26 17.35 10.65
C ARG A 20 -21.58 18.05 10.30
N VAL A 21 -21.89 18.16 9.01
CA VAL A 21 -23.11 18.78 8.51
C VAL A 21 -24.09 17.68 8.10
N ARG A 22 -25.40 17.99 8.11
CA ARG A 22 -26.47 17.09 7.67
C ARG A 22 -26.10 16.41 6.34
N ALA A 23 -26.32 15.10 6.23
CA ALA A 23 -25.89 14.26 5.10
C ALA A 23 -26.37 14.75 3.72
N THR A 24 -27.45 15.56 3.68
CA THR A 24 -28.00 16.15 2.46
C THR A 24 -27.23 17.38 1.96
N LYS A 25 -26.33 17.95 2.75
CA LYS A 25 -25.52 19.11 2.38
C LYS A 25 -24.08 18.67 2.13
N PHE A 26 -23.63 18.84 0.89
CA PHE A 26 -22.25 18.56 0.51
C PHE A 26 -21.28 19.44 1.32
N ASN A 27 -20.33 18.80 2.01
CA ASN A 27 -19.35 19.46 2.88
C ASN A 27 -17.94 18.89 2.61
N PRO A 28 -17.27 19.32 1.53
CA PRO A 28 -16.00 18.76 1.10
C PRO A 28 -14.84 19.15 2.02
N ILE A 29 -13.84 18.28 2.11
CA ILE A 29 -12.56 18.53 2.78
C ILE A 29 -11.47 18.61 1.70
N ALA A 30 -10.42 19.38 1.98
CA ALA A 30 -9.22 19.42 1.16
C ALA A 30 -8.67 18.01 0.87
N GLN A 31 -8.17 17.84 -0.35
CA GLN A 31 -7.60 16.57 -0.78
C GLN A 31 -6.33 16.27 0.02
N SER A 32 -6.19 15.02 0.46
CA SER A 32 -5.02 14.55 1.18
C SER A 32 -4.41 13.35 0.45
N ARG A 33 -3.09 13.25 0.47
CA ARG A 33 -2.38 12.12 -0.14
C ARG A 33 -2.38 10.94 0.82
N LYS A 34 -2.88 9.78 0.39
CA LYS A 34 -2.80 8.52 1.13
C LYS A 34 -1.65 7.68 0.60
N GLN A 35 -0.72 7.33 1.48
CA GLN A 35 0.46 6.53 1.14
C GLN A 35 0.15 5.03 1.28
N PRO A 36 0.78 4.16 0.48
CA PRO A 36 0.68 2.72 0.68
C PRO A 36 1.34 2.32 2.01
N ASN A 37 0.70 1.44 2.76
CA ASN A 37 1.29 0.86 3.97
C ASN A 37 2.35 -0.18 3.57
N LEU A 38 3.60 0.26 3.48
CA LEU A 38 4.75 -0.57 3.14
C LEU A 38 5.44 -1.09 4.41
N GLN A 39 5.69 -2.39 4.47
CA GLN A 39 6.33 -3.08 5.59
C GLN A 39 7.46 -3.97 5.09
N TRP A 40 8.43 -4.23 5.96
CA TRP A 40 9.54 -5.13 5.66
C TRP A 40 9.07 -6.59 5.62
N ALA A 41 9.35 -7.25 4.51
CA ALA A 41 9.19 -8.70 4.32
C ALA A 41 10.56 -9.33 4.13
N THR A 42 10.80 -10.45 4.80
CA THR A 42 11.96 -11.32 4.55
C THR A 42 11.73 -12.13 3.29
N LEU A 43 12.69 -12.11 2.38
CA LEU A 43 12.64 -12.94 1.17
C LEU A 43 13.03 -14.38 1.48
N PRO A 44 12.48 -15.36 0.73
CA PRO A 44 12.87 -16.76 0.85
C PRO A 44 14.34 -16.94 0.44
N ALA A 45 15.02 -17.93 0.99
CA ALA A 45 16.43 -18.22 0.68
C ALA A 45 16.64 -18.49 -0.82
N GLN A 46 15.63 -19.09 -1.46
CA GLN A 46 15.54 -19.38 -2.89
C GLN A 46 15.57 -18.11 -3.76
N ALA A 47 15.21 -16.95 -3.21
CA ALA A 47 15.24 -15.66 -3.90
C ALA A 47 16.53 -14.86 -3.63
N GLY A 48 17.55 -15.48 -3.03
CA GLY A 48 18.81 -14.81 -2.64
C GLY A 48 18.79 -14.21 -1.23
N GLY A 49 17.74 -14.47 -0.44
CA GLY A 49 17.61 -13.95 0.92
C GLY A 49 17.43 -12.43 1.00
N GLY A 50 17.47 -11.88 2.22
CA GLY A 50 17.36 -10.43 2.47
C GLY A 50 15.95 -9.94 2.81
N ARG A 51 15.74 -8.62 2.72
CA ARG A 51 14.48 -7.95 3.09
C ARG A 51 14.07 -6.91 2.06
N ILE A 52 12.78 -6.88 1.73
CA ILE A 52 12.18 -5.89 0.83
C ILE A 52 10.98 -5.21 1.48
N LYS A 53 10.72 -3.94 1.14
CA LYS A 53 9.50 -3.24 1.56
C LYS A 53 8.37 -3.55 0.58
N ILE A 54 7.30 -4.17 1.08
CA ILE A 54 6.10 -4.50 0.29
C ILE A 54 4.84 -3.98 0.97
N CYS A 55 3.76 -3.82 0.23
CA CYS A 55 2.50 -3.43 0.85
C CYS A 55 1.93 -4.55 1.73
N THR A 56 1.23 -4.17 2.79
CA THR A 56 0.63 -5.12 3.74
C THR A 56 -0.34 -6.10 3.10
N SER A 57 -1.01 -5.74 2.00
CA SER A 57 -1.89 -6.66 1.27
C SER A 57 -1.11 -7.75 0.52
N CYS A 58 0.10 -7.46 0.03
CA CYS A 58 0.97 -8.48 -0.56
C CYS A 58 1.66 -9.33 0.50
N LEU A 59 2.01 -8.71 1.65
CA LEU A 59 2.55 -9.43 2.80
C LEU A 59 1.55 -10.47 3.31
N LYS A 60 0.29 -10.07 3.55
CA LYS A 60 -0.79 -10.97 4.01
C LYS A 60 -1.11 -12.11 3.04
N LYS A 61 -0.89 -11.89 1.74
CA LYS A 61 -1.11 -12.90 0.69
C LYS A 61 0.13 -13.76 0.44
N ASN A 62 1.19 -13.62 1.24
CA ASN A 62 2.44 -14.37 1.11
C ASN A 62 3.15 -14.27 -0.26
N LYS A 63 2.83 -13.24 -1.06
CA LYS A 63 3.40 -13.06 -2.40
C LYS A 63 4.92 -12.88 -2.43
N HIS A 64 5.53 -12.55 -1.29
CA HIS A 64 6.97 -12.41 -1.15
C HIS A 64 7.70 -13.75 -1.10
N LEU A 65 7.00 -14.84 -0.78
CA LEU A 65 7.56 -16.20 -0.73
C LEU A 65 7.55 -16.90 -2.10
N GLU A 66 6.70 -16.44 -3.02
CA GLU A 66 6.53 -17.02 -4.36
C GLU A 66 7.58 -16.51 -5.37
N ILE A 67 8.38 -15.52 -4.97
CA ILE A 67 9.42 -14.94 -5.83
C ILE A 67 10.51 -16.01 -5.99
N LYS A 68 10.66 -16.53 -7.21
CA LYS A 68 11.76 -17.42 -7.60
C LYS A 68 12.75 -16.60 -8.41
N MET A 69 14.02 -16.60 -8.01
CA MET A 69 15.10 -16.20 -8.90
C MET A 69 15.41 -17.40 -9.78
N ILE A 70 15.47 -17.20 -11.11
CA ILE A 70 15.95 -18.21 -12.07
C ILE A 70 17.45 -18.38 -11.86
#